data_AF-A0A7X4HBM3-F1
#
_entry.id   AF-A0A7X4HBM3-F1
#
_cell.length_a   1.000
_cell.length_b   1.000
_cell.length_c   1.000
_cell.angle_alpha   90.00
_cell.angle_beta   90.00
_cell.angle_gamma   90.00
#
_symmetry.space_group_name_H-M   'P 1'
#
loop_
_entity.id
_entity.type
_entity.pdbx_description
1 polymer ?
#
loop_
_entity_poly.entity_id
_entity_poly.type
_entity_poly.pdbx_seq_one_letter_code
_entity_poly.pdbx_strand_id
1 'polypeptide(L)'
;MKHTFPKLMMALAVAAACNAHAQKAAPGANEQATSRHFASLVSGAQPKSAELTLFFTMMPKGGDLHHHYSGAIYAEQFLQWVDKQGYCVHKNSYQIETDAGKLALERAASPATRTCITGEAVMLDNTMLAELLQRWGTKDFYNHSGQQTPPDRTFFDTFGYFNAVASTNTADGLRTLKQRAINENLSYIETVFELAPFTANADFDKAVLVQGLDAAALNARLEALLPVLDKDAGWNGWLDAYKKNVDTSTAGIDDAQFTMRYQPFVLRFLSPSQVFSSMVSAFKLARENPKVVGVNIVGQESTYVSMRDYKLHMQMFKFLKAKYPDVKLSLHAGELALGMVPPEGLQSHIADAINVAGASRIGHGMDIAHESNALATMQAMRERGIAVEVNLTSNDFILGIKGDAHPVTLYRKYGVPFVISTDDAGVSRNNLANEYVLFASRYKTNYAEVKKLSYDSIRYSFLSAPDKQRLLKALDGKFAKFEADVASSLHKAGN
;
A
#
# COMPACT_ATOMS: atom_id res chain seq x y z
N MET A 1 6.87 -75.31 3.36
CA MET A 1 7.41 -74.08 3.97
C MET A 1 7.50 -73.04 2.86
N LYS A 2 6.54 -72.13 2.77
CA LYS A 2 6.58 -70.74 3.30
C LYS A 2 7.58 -69.85 2.54
N HIS A 3 7.03 -68.86 1.81
CA HIS A 3 7.39 -67.43 1.79
C HIS A 3 6.88 -66.82 0.46
N THR A 4 5.59 -66.45 0.35
CA THR A 4 5.02 -65.09 0.55
C THR A 4 5.84 -63.92 0.01
N PHE A 5 5.50 -63.46 -1.20
CA PHE A 5 5.73 -62.08 -1.68
C PHE A 5 4.47 -61.25 -1.39
N PRO A 6 4.54 -60.09 -0.71
CA PRO A 6 3.43 -59.16 -0.68
C PRO A 6 3.45 -58.26 -1.92
N LYS A 7 2.34 -58.27 -2.67
CA LYS A 7 2.03 -57.30 -3.72
C LYS A 7 1.76 -55.94 -3.05
N LEU A 8 2.56 -54.93 -3.37
CA LEU A 8 2.29 -53.55 -2.99
C LEU A 8 1.25 -52.98 -3.98
N MET A 9 -0.01 -52.86 -3.54
CA MET A 9 -1.04 -52.12 -4.27
C MET A 9 -0.79 -50.62 -4.09
N MET A 10 -0.48 -49.96 -5.20
CA MET A 10 -0.35 -48.51 -5.30
C MET A 10 -1.75 -47.92 -5.49
N ALA A 11 -2.35 -47.39 -4.43
CA ALA A 11 -3.63 -46.69 -4.51
C ALA A 11 -3.41 -45.28 -5.08
N LEU A 12 -3.88 -45.05 -6.31
CA LEU A 12 -4.06 -43.71 -6.86
C LEU A 12 -5.22 -43.03 -6.11
N ALA A 13 -4.90 -42.07 -5.25
CA ALA A 13 -5.89 -41.14 -4.72
C ALA A 13 -6.08 -39.99 -5.72
N VAL A 14 -7.10 -40.10 -6.57
CA VAL A 14 -7.62 -38.96 -7.34
C VAL A 14 -8.43 -38.09 -6.39
N ALA A 15 -7.86 -36.97 -5.96
CA ALA A 15 -8.59 -35.95 -5.21
C ALA A 15 -9.51 -35.18 -6.18
N ALA A 16 -10.74 -35.65 -6.33
CA ALA A 16 -11.80 -34.86 -6.95
C ALA A 16 -12.15 -33.69 -6.03
N ALA A 17 -11.77 -32.47 -6.43
CA ALA A 17 -12.20 -31.25 -5.78
C ALA A 17 -13.70 -31.04 -6.05
N CYS A 18 -14.53 -31.41 -5.08
CA CYS A 18 -15.95 -31.08 -5.07
C CYS A 18 -16.11 -29.56 -4.90
N ASN A 19 -16.38 -28.86 -5.99
CA ASN A 19 -16.94 -27.50 -5.98
C ASN A 19 -18.36 -27.53 -5.41
N ALA A 20 -18.48 -27.59 -4.09
CA ALA A 20 -19.73 -27.31 -3.40
C ALA A 20 -20.03 -25.81 -3.56
N HIS A 21 -20.91 -25.48 -4.50
CA HIS A 21 -21.63 -24.21 -4.48
C HIS A 21 -22.48 -24.17 -3.21
N ALA A 22 -21.92 -23.66 -2.12
CA ALA A 22 -22.70 -23.31 -0.94
C ALA A 22 -23.74 -22.28 -1.40
N GLN A 23 -25.01 -22.69 -1.44
CA GLN A 23 -26.13 -21.76 -1.61
C GLN A 23 -26.02 -20.73 -0.48
N LYS A 24 -25.71 -19.47 -0.84
CA LYS A 24 -25.71 -18.37 0.12
C LYS A 24 -27.10 -18.29 0.73
N ALA A 25 -27.19 -18.33 2.05
CA ALA A 25 -28.44 -18.07 2.77
C ALA A 25 -29.02 -16.72 2.32
N ALA A 26 -30.35 -16.63 2.26
CA ALA A 26 -31.02 -15.39 1.88
C ALA A 26 -30.62 -14.26 2.86
N PRO A 27 -30.39 -13.02 2.37
CA PRO A 27 -30.06 -11.89 3.23
C PRO A 27 -31.11 -11.67 4.32
N GLY A 28 -30.68 -11.37 5.54
CA GLY A 28 -31.57 -11.04 6.65
C GLY A 28 -32.35 -9.74 6.40
N ALA A 29 -33.43 -9.50 7.16
CA ALA A 29 -34.29 -8.32 6.97
C ALA A 29 -33.52 -6.98 7.06
N ASN A 30 -32.56 -6.88 7.99
CA ASN A 30 -31.72 -5.68 8.17
C ASN A 30 -30.77 -5.46 6.99
N GLU A 31 -30.16 -6.51 6.45
CA GLU A 31 -29.31 -6.44 5.25
C GLU A 31 -30.12 -5.98 4.03
N GLN A 32 -31.35 -6.47 3.88
CA GLN A 32 -32.23 -6.04 2.80
C GLN A 32 -32.65 -4.56 2.95
N ALA A 33 -32.97 -4.10 4.16
CA ALA A 33 -33.27 -2.70 4.42
C ALA A 33 -32.06 -1.79 4.12
N THR A 34 -30.88 -2.20 4.58
CA THR A 34 -29.60 -1.51 4.31
C THR A 34 -29.31 -1.47 2.81
N SER A 35 -29.54 -2.58 2.09
CA SER A 35 -29.35 -2.64 0.64
C SER A 35 -30.29 -1.70 -0.11
N ARG A 36 -31.57 -1.59 0.31
CA ARG A 36 -32.52 -0.65 -0.30
C ARG A 36 -32.14 0.81 -0.03
N HIS A 37 -31.70 1.10 1.20
CA HIS A 37 -31.21 2.43 1.54
C HIS A 37 -29.96 2.79 0.72
N PHE A 38 -28.95 1.92 0.69
CA PHE A 38 -27.77 2.13 -0.14
C PHE A 38 -28.12 2.39 -1.61
N ALA A 39 -29.03 1.59 -2.18
CA ALA A 39 -29.51 1.79 -3.54
C ALA A 39 -30.14 3.19 -3.73
N SER A 40 -30.85 3.74 -2.74
CA SER A 40 -31.40 5.09 -2.82
C SER A 40 -30.34 6.20 -2.71
N LEU A 41 -29.15 5.89 -2.17
CA LEU A 41 -28.01 6.82 -2.11
C LEU A 41 -27.25 6.91 -3.43
N VAL A 42 -27.17 5.81 -4.19
CA VAL A 42 -26.43 5.74 -5.46
C VAL A 42 -27.31 5.87 -6.71
N SER A 43 -28.62 5.72 -6.58
CA SER A 43 -29.56 5.84 -7.70
C SER A 43 -29.79 7.30 -8.12
N GLY A 44 -30.18 7.48 -9.38
CA GLY A 44 -30.41 8.79 -9.99
C GLY A 44 -29.26 9.25 -10.89
N ALA A 45 -29.36 10.49 -11.37
CA ALA A 45 -28.34 11.09 -12.23
C ALA A 45 -27.08 11.51 -11.44
N GLN A 46 -27.24 11.85 -10.15
CA GLN A 46 -26.16 12.24 -9.25
C GLN A 46 -26.32 11.50 -7.91
N PRO A 47 -25.25 10.91 -7.37
CA PRO A 47 -25.28 10.23 -6.08
C PRO A 47 -25.44 11.21 -4.92
N LYS A 48 -26.01 10.76 -3.81
CA LYS A 48 -26.19 11.56 -2.59
C LYS A 48 -24.92 11.58 -1.74
N SER A 49 -23.90 12.31 -2.17
CA SER A 49 -22.54 12.23 -1.61
C SER A 49 -22.46 12.42 -0.09
N ALA A 50 -23.17 13.39 0.50
CA ALA A 50 -23.15 13.60 1.94
C ALA A 50 -23.72 12.41 2.73
N GLU A 51 -24.81 11.82 2.24
CA GLU A 51 -25.42 10.62 2.84
C GLU A 51 -24.53 9.39 2.63
N LEU A 52 -23.86 9.27 1.47
CA LEU A 52 -22.84 8.23 1.23
C LEU A 52 -21.66 8.36 2.19
N THR A 53 -21.17 9.57 2.45
CA THR A 53 -20.09 9.81 3.42
C THR A 53 -20.51 9.34 4.81
N LEU A 54 -21.73 9.67 5.25
CA LEU A 54 -22.25 9.18 6.54
C LEU A 54 -22.33 7.65 6.55
N PHE A 55 -22.88 7.05 5.49
CA PHE A 55 -23.02 5.61 5.35
C PHE A 55 -21.65 4.90 5.47
N PHE A 56 -20.65 5.34 4.70
CA PHE A 56 -19.32 4.71 4.69
C PHE A 56 -18.48 5.03 5.91
N THR A 57 -18.72 6.15 6.60
CA THR A 57 -18.12 6.42 7.91
C THR A 57 -18.55 5.36 8.94
N MET A 58 -19.83 4.99 8.94
CA MET A 58 -20.37 3.97 9.85
C MET A 58 -20.08 2.53 9.41
N MET A 59 -19.92 2.29 8.11
CA MET A 59 -19.74 0.95 7.57
C MET A 59 -18.42 0.31 8.03
N PRO A 60 -18.44 -0.97 8.48
CA PRO A 60 -17.23 -1.76 8.69
C PRO A 60 -16.49 -1.99 7.36
N LYS A 61 -15.22 -1.59 7.28
CA LYS A 61 -14.42 -1.67 6.03
C LYS A 61 -13.39 -2.78 5.98
N GLY A 62 -13.32 -3.61 7.04
CA GLY A 62 -12.41 -4.74 7.13
C GLY A 62 -10.98 -4.26 7.39
N GLY A 63 -10.16 -4.20 6.34
CA GLY A 63 -8.82 -3.61 6.41
C GLY A 63 -8.40 -2.82 5.17
N ASP A 64 -7.24 -2.17 5.32
CA ASP A 64 -6.55 -1.41 4.28
C ASP A 64 -5.25 -2.14 3.89
N LEU A 65 -5.10 -2.52 2.62
CA LEU A 65 -4.03 -3.40 2.14
C LEU A 65 -2.94 -2.69 1.33
N HIS A 66 -3.17 -1.42 0.99
CA HIS A 66 -2.22 -0.58 0.29
C HIS A 66 -2.20 0.76 1.01
N HIS A 67 -1.27 0.84 1.95
CA HIS A 67 -1.16 1.91 2.92
C HIS A 67 0.32 2.12 3.19
N HIS A 68 0.84 3.34 3.01
CA HIS A 68 2.24 3.65 3.31
C HIS A 68 2.36 4.35 4.65
N TYR A 69 3.20 3.82 5.53
CA TYR A 69 3.31 4.30 6.91
C TYR A 69 3.60 5.80 6.95
N SER A 70 4.63 6.25 6.24
CA SER A 70 5.03 7.65 6.27
C SER A 70 4.00 8.57 5.63
N GLY A 71 3.44 8.24 4.45
CA GLY A 71 2.49 9.14 3.81
C GLY A 71 1.05 9.02 4.31
N ALA A 72 0.73 8.07 5.18
CA ALA A 72 -0.52 8.05 5.96
C ALA A 72 -0.47 8.95 7.21
N ILE A 73 0.71 9.38 7.65
CA ILE A 73 0.86 10.38 8.71
C ILE A 73 0.57 11.77 8.13
N TYR A 74 -0.20 12.57 8.87
CA TYR A 74 -0.57 13.91 8.42
C TYR A 74 0.55 14.89 8.79
N ALA A 75 0.76 15.92 7.98
CA ALA A 75 1.79 16.95 8.19
C ALA A 75 1.78 17.55 9.60
N GLU A 76 0.60 17.77 10.17
CA GLU A 76 0.43 18.30 11.52
C GLU A 76 1.04 17.38 12.60
N GLN A 77 1.03 16.07 12.39
CA GLN A 77 1.67 15.11 13.29
C GLN A 77 3.20 15.17 13.17
N PHE A 78 3.73 15.38 11.97
CA PHE A 78 5.17 15.58 11.77
C PHE A 78 5.66 16.86 12.46
N LEU A 79 4.89 17.94 12.44
CA LEU A 79 5.22 19.18 13.16
C LEU A 79 5.32 18.97 14.67
N GLN A 80 4.46 18.14 15.26
CA GLN A 80 4.58 17.76 16.68
C GLN A 80 5.88 16.99 16.96
N TRP A 81 6.31 16.14 16.02
CA TRP A 81 7.55 15.38 16.16
C TRP A 81 8.80 16.25 15.95
N VAL A 82 8.75 17.24 15.07
CA VAL A 82 9.78 18.29 14.94
C VAL A 82 10.02 18.93 16.31
N ASP A 83 8.96 19.34 17.01
CA ASP A 83 9.09 19.96 18.34
C ASP A 83 9.60 18.98 19.40
N LYS A 84 9.06 17.76 19.41
CA LYS A 84 9.49 16.70 20.33
C LYS A 84 10.99 16.40 20.22
N GLN A 85 11.57 16.55 19.03
CA GLN A 85 12.99 16.32 18.77
C GLN A 85 13.84 17.59 18.90
N GLY A 86 13.22 18.74 19.15
CA GLY A 86 13.89 20.03 19.26
C GLY A 86 14.39 20.56 17.91
N TYR A 87 13.83 20.08 16.80
CA TYR A 87 14.10 20.54 15.45
C TYR A 87 13.26 21.79 15.13
N CYS A 88 13.40 22.31 13.93
CA CYS A 88 12.59 23.43 13.44
C CYS A 88 12.37 23.31 11.92
N VAL A 89 11.41 24.06 11.39
CA VAL A 89 11.09 24.16 9.97
C VAL A 89 11.62 25.48 9.42
N HIS A 90 12.41 25.40 8.35
CA HIS A 90 12.90 26.57 7.62
C HIS A 90 11.75 27.34 6.96
N LYS A 91 11.67 28.65 7.17
CA LYS A 91 10.57 29.51 6.68
C LYS A 91 10.44 29.53 5.15
N ASN A 92 11.54 29.43 4.42
CA ASN A 92 11.55 29.58 2.96
C ASN A 92 11.51 28.24 2.23
N SER A 93 12.25 27.25 2.73
CA SER A 93 12.36 25.94 2.08
C SER A 93 11.36 24.92 2.62
N TYR A 94 10.74 25.16 3.78
CA TYR A 94 9.84 24.22 4.48
C TYR A 94 10.51 22.88 4.81
N GLN A 95 11.84 22.83 4.77
CA GLN A 95 12.64 21.67 5.16
C GLN A 95 12.87 21.65 6.67
N ILE A 96 12.99 20.46 7.24
CA ILE A 96 13.30 20.27 8.65
C ILE A 96 14.81 20.43 8.84
N GLU A 97 15.21 21.28 9.79
CA GLU A 97 16.61 21.40 10.23
C GLU A 97 16.88 20.44 11.39
N THR A 98 17.89 19.59 11.24
CA THR A 98 18.28 18.61 12.25
C THR A 98 19.70 18.81 12.77
N ASP A 99 20.49 19.69 12.15
CA ASP A 99 21.86 19.95 12.59
C ASP A 99 21.90 20.69 13.93
N ALA A 100 22.51 20.06 14.94
CA ALA A 100 22.54 20.60 16.29
C ALA A 100 23.24 21.97 16.38
N GLY A 101 24.26 22.22 15.55
CA GLY A 101 24.96 23.50 15.51
C GLY A 101 24.08 24.62 14.98
N LYS A 102 23.41 24.40 13.84
CA LYS A 102 22.46 25.36 13.27
C LYS A 102 21.26 25.60 14.18
N LEU A 103 20.73 24.56 14.81
CA LEU A 103 19.64 24.68 15.79
C LEU A 103 20.06 25.54 17.00
N ALA A 104 21.29 25.40 17.49
CA ALA A 104 21.81 26.24 18.56
C ALA A 104 21.92 27.71 18.13
N LEU A 105 22.38 27.98 16.89
CA LEU A 105 22.45 29.33 16.33
C LEU A 105 21.05 29.97 16.20
N GLU A 106 20.06 29.24 15.68
CA GLU A 106 18.68 29.72 15.57
C GLU A 106 18.06 30.03 16.94
N ARG A 107 18.34 29.20 17.96
CA ARG A 107 17.86 29.43 19.32
C ARG A 107 18.47 30.68 19.95
N ALA A 108 19.75 30.94 19.68
CA ALA A 108 20.47 32.12 20.17
C ALA A 108 20.08 33.42 19.43
N ALA A 109 19.60 33.31 18.19
CA ALA A 109 19.14 34.45 17.41
C ALA A 109 17.85 35.08 17.97
N SER A 110 17.68 36.38 17.73
CA SER A 110 16.43 37.08 18.09
C SER A 110 15.27 36.57 17.23
N PRO A 111 14.01 36.52 17.74
CA PRO A 111 12.88 35.98 16.99
C PRO A 111 12.69 36.58 15.59
N ALA A 112 12.99 37.88 15.42
CA ALA A 112 12.89 38.59 14.14
C ALA A 112 13.90 38.14 13.09
N THR A 113 15.02 37.55 13.51
CA THR A 113 16.12 37.13 12.62
C THR A 113 16.19 35.62 12.39
N ARG A 114 15.37 34.84 13.11
CA ARG A 114 15.29 33.39 12.93
C ARG A 114 14.83 33.03 11.52
N THR A 115 15.55 32.13 10.89
CA THR A 115 15.20 31.56 9.59
C THR A 115 14.39 30.27 9.71
N CYS A 116 14.36 29.71 10.93
CA CYS A 116 13.71 28.45 11.24
C CYS A 116 12.79 28.59 12.47
N ILE A 117 11.63 27.94 12.46
CA ILE A 117 10.60 28.07 13.49
C ILE A 117 10.12 26.71 13.99
N THR A 118 9.61 26.65 15.22
CA THR A 118 9.05 25.43 15.81
C THR A 118 7.83 24.96 15.02
N GLY A 119 7.50 23.66 15.14
CA GLY A 119 6.26 23.11 14.60
C GLY A 119 5.02 23.80 15.16
N GLU A 120 5.00 24.12 16.45
CA GLU A 120 3.94 24.92 17.09
C GLU A 120 3.81 26.32 16.45
N ALA A 121 4.92 27.00 16.16
CA ALA A 121 4.89 28.31 15.53
C ALA A 121 4.36 28.23 14.08
N VAL A 122 4.68 27.16 13.35
CA VAL A 122 4.05 26.88 12.04
C VAL A 122 2.54 26.69 12.21
N MET A 123 2.11 25.88 13.17
CA MET A 123 0.69 25.59 13.40
C MET A 123 -0.13 26.83 13.78
N LEU A 124 0.50 27.83 14.42
CA LEU A 124 -0.14 29.09 14.81
C LEU A 124 -0.11 30.17 13.72
N ASP A 125 0.71 30.01 12.68
CA ASP A 125 0.76 30.89 11.53
C ASP A 125 -0.05 30.29 10.37
N ASN A 126 -1.28 30.80 10.18
CA ASN A 126 -2.20 30.30 9.16
C ASN A 126 -1.63 30.35 7.73
N THR A 127 -0.78 31.33 7.42
CA THR A 127 -0.19 31.46 6.07
C THR A 127 0.88 30.41 5.88
N MET A 128 1.81 30.31 6.83
CA MET A 128 2.89 29.32 6.80
C MET A 128 2.33 27.90 6.80
N LEU A 129 1.30 27.61 7.62
CA LEU A 129 0.67 26.30 7.65
C LEU A 129 0.03 25.94 6.31
N ALA A 130 -0.73 26.87 5.69
CA ALA A 130 -1.34 26.62 4.40
C ALA A 130 -0.30 26.31 3.31
N GLU A 131 0.78 27.09 3.27
CA GLU A 131 1.89 26.89 2.34
C GLU A 131 2.66 25.59 2.60
N LEU A 132 2.84 25.21 3.87
CA LEU A 132 3.44 23.93 4.24
C LEU A 132 2.57 22.76 3.78
N LEU A 133 1.24 22.82 3.99
CA LEU A 133 0.33 21.74 3.60
C LEU A 133 0.24 21.52 2.08
N GLN A 134 0.53 22.55 1.27
CA GLN A 134 0.66 22.44 -0.18
C GLN A 134 1.96 21.73 -0.62
N ARG A 135 2.98 21.68 0.25
CA ARG A 135 4.31 21.10 -0.05
C ARG A 135 4.52 19.74 0.60
N TRP A 136 4.03 19.57 1.83
CA TRP A 136 4.09 18.33 2.60
C TRP A 136 2.89 17.41 2.32
N GLY A 137 2.03 17.81 1.38
CA GLY A 137 0.84 17.09 0.96
C GLY A 137 0.36 17.62 -0.39
N THR A 138 -0.86 17.26 -0.76
CA THR A 138 -1.49 17.69 -2.02
C THR A 138 -2.62 18.69 -1.80
N LYS A 139 -2.69 19.28 -0.61
CA LYS A 139 -3.77 20.20 -0.23
C LYS A 139 -3.81 21.36 -1.21
N ASP A 140 -5.01 21.70 -1.65
CA ASP A 140 -5.29 22.89 -2.46
C ASP A 140 -4.65 22.91 -3.86
N PHE A 141 -4.00 21.82 -4.30
CA PHE A 141 -3.30 21.76 -5.58
C PHE A 141 -4.15 22.23 -6.78
N TYR A 142 -5.41 21.81 -6.88
CA TYR A 142 -6.29 22.19 -8.00
C TYR A 142 -7.05 23.52 -7.83
N ASN A 143 -6.88 24.23 -6.70
CA ASN A 143 -7.68 25.41 -6.39
C ASN A 143 -7.07 26.74 -6.87
N HIS A 144 -5.90 26.70 -7.52
CA HIS A 144 -5.23 27.88 -8.08
C HIS A 144 -4.62 27.59 -9.46
N SER A 145 -4.55 28.62 -10.31
CA SER A 145 -4.30 28.49 -11.76
C SER A 145 -2.90 28.94 -12.23
N GLY A 146 -1.87 28.75 -11.40
CA GLY A 146 -0.47 29.10 -11.73
C GLY A 146 0.27 28.00 -12.51
N GLN A 147 1.51 28.29 -12.95
CA GLN A 147 2.45 27.23 -13.33
C GLN A 147 2.80 26.42 -12.08
N GLN A 148 2.35 25.17 -12.05
CA GLN A 148 2.55 24.25 -10.95
C GLN A 148 3.50 23.12 -11.37
N THR A 149 4.18 22.51 -10.40
CA THR A 149 4.83 21.23 -10.60
C THR A 149 3.79 20.19 -11.04
N PRO A 150 4.13 19.27 -11.96
CA PRO A 150 3.23 18.17 -12.32
C PRO A 150 2.73 17.40 -11.09
N PRO A 151 1.49 16.86 -11.09
CA PRO A 151 0.91 16.21 -9.91
C PRO A 151 1.75 15.05 -9.37
N ASP A 152 2.26 14.19 -10.24
CA ASP A 152 3.15 13.08 -9.86
C ASP A 152 4.42 13.58 -9.16
N ARG A 153 5.08 14.59 -9.74
CA ARG A 153 6.26 15.22 -9.13
C ARG A 153 5.93 15.84 -7.77
N THR A 154 4.80 16.53 -7.69
CA THR A 154 4.32 17.15 -6.44
C THR A 154 4.13 16.09 -5.36
N PHE A 155 3.48 14.97 -5.69
CA PHE A 155 3.27 13.86 -4.77
C PHE A 155 4.59 13.27 -4.25
N PHE A 156 5.50 12.89 -5.14
CA PHE A 156 6.75 12.23 -4.75
C PHE A 156 7.76 13.17 -4.06
N ASP A 157 7.71 14.47 -4.34
CA ASP A 157 8.57 15.44 -3.65
C ASP A 157 8.15 15.67 -2.18
N THR A 158 6.89 15.38 -1.81
CA THR A 158 6.39 15.60 -0.44
C THR A 158 7.21 14.85 0.62
N PHE A 159 7.62 13.61 0.33
CA PHE A 159 8.33 12.75 1.29
C PHE A 159 9.67 13.34 1.73
N GLY A 160 10.36 14.06 0.83
CA GLY A 160 11.63 14.70 1.13
C GLY A 160 11.54 15.73 2.27
N TYR A 161 10.37 16.32 2.49
CA TYR A 161 10.19 17.35 3.51
C TYR A 161 10.09 16.80 4.96
N PHE A 162 9.57 15.59 5.15
CA PHE A 162 9.29 15.04 6.48
C PHE A 162 10.08 13.78 6.83
N ASN A 163 10.88 13.23 5.91
CA ASN A 163 11.71 12.03 6.13
C ASN A 163 12.60 12.11 7.38
N ALA A 164 13.05 13.30 7.76
CA ALA A 164 13.89 13.52 8.95
C ALA A 164 13.24 13.04 10.25
N VAL A 165 11.90 13.05 10.33
CA VAL A 165 11.14 12.71 11.54
C VAL A 165 10.23 11.49 11.38
N ALA A 166 9.98 11.05 10.14
CA ALA A 166 9.02 9.99 9.85
C ALA A 166 9.42 8.63 10.46
N SER A 167 10.67 8.20 10.25
CA SER A 167 11.18 6.90 10.71
C SER A 167 11.75 6.92 12.15
N THR A 168 11.77 8.08 12.81
CA THR A 168 12.29 8.21 14.20
C THR A 168 11.19 8.24 15.26
N ASN A 169 9.92 8.25 14.84
CA ASN A 169 8.75 8.27 15.72
C ASN A 169 7.78 7.10 15.48
N THR A 170 8.29 5.99 14.93
CA THR A 170 7.49 4.86 14.44
C THR A 170 6.49 4.32 15.45
N ALA A 171 6.87 4.15 16.72
CA ALA A 171 5.96 3.66 17.75
C ALA A 171 4.75 4.58 17.99
N ASP A 172 4.96 5.90 17.89
CA ASP A 172 3.90 6.90 18.05
C ASP A 172 3.02 6.95 16.80
N GLY A 173 3.64 6.97 15.62
CA GLY A 173 2.95 6.94 14.33
C GLY A 173 2.03 5.72 14.19
N LEU A 174 2.51 4.52 14.52
CA LEU A 174 1.70 3.30 14.45
C LEU A 174 0.49 3.32 15.40
N ARG A 175 0.63 3.90 16.60
CA ARG A 175 -0.51 4.09 17.53
C ARG A 175 -1.52 5.09 17.00
N THR A 176 -1.06 6.20 16.43
CA THR A 176 -1.92 7.20 15.79
C THR A 176 -2.71 6.59 14.63
N LEU A 177 -2.06 5.82 13.76
CA LEU A 177 -2.70 5.13 12.64
C LEU A 177 -3.72 4.08 13.11
N LYS A 178 -3.37 3.27 14.12
CA LYS A 178 -4.31 2.35 14.78
C LYS A 178 -5.55 3.08 15.27
N GLN A 179 -5.40 4.18 16.00
CA GLN A 179 -6.55 4.91 16.55
C GLN A 179 -7.45 5.48 15.44
N ARG A 180 -6.85 6.02 14.38
CA ARG A 180 -7.60 6.51 13.20
C ARG A 180 -8.38 5.38 12.52
N ALA A 181 -7.74 4.24 12.32
CA ALA A 181 -8.37 3.07 11.72
C ALA A 181 -9.55 2.56 12.55
N ILE A 182 -9.41 2.48 13.89
CA ILE A 182 -10.51 2.10 14.79
C ILE A 182 -11.67 3.11 14.69
N ASN A 183 -11.37 4.41 14.71
CA ASN A 183 -12.38 5.48 14.58
C ASN A 183 -13.11 5.42 13.22
N GLU A 184 -12.47 4.86 12.21
CA GLU A 184 -13.02 4.68 10.87
C GLU A 184 -13.62 3.27 10.66
N ASN A 185 -13.81 2.46 11.71
CA ASN A 185 -14.38 1.11 11.63
C ASN A 185 -13.55 0.10 10.81
N LEU A 186 -12.23 0.26 10.79
CA LEU A 186 -11.29 -0.74 10.30
C LEU A 186 -10.85 -1.65 11.45
N SER A 187 -10.42 -2.86 11.11
CA SER A 187 -9.84 -3.84 12.02
C SER A 187 -8.44 -4.27 11.63
N TYR A 188 -7.97 -3.87 10.45
CA TYR A 188 -6.70 -4.32 9.92
C TYR A 188 -6.02 -3.28 9.03
N ILE A 189 -4.71 -3.14 9.16
CA ILE A 189 -3.85 -2.46 8.19
C ILE A 189 -2.69 -3.40 7.82
N GLU A 190 -2.43 -3.53 6.53
CA GLU A 190 -1.17 -4.07 6.01
C GLU A 190 -0.37 -2.90 5.42
N THR A 191 0.62 -2.40 6.17
CA THR A 191 1.32 -1.17 5.80
C THR A 191 2.66 -1.47 5.11
N VAL A 192 2.90 -0.79 4.00
CA VAL A 192 4.23 -0.54 3.48
C VAL A 192 4.95 0.32 4.51
N PHE A 193 6.01 -0.21 5.12
CA PHE A 193 6.45 0.24 6.45
C PHE A 193 7.69 1.12 6.41
N GLU A 194 8.85 0.54 6.15
CA GLU A 194 10.14 1.22 6.18
C GLU A 194 11.02 0.70 5.04
N LEU A 195 11.98 1.52 4.61
CA LEU A 195 12.93 1.16 3.57
C LEU A 195 13.81 -0.01 4.03
N ALA A 196 13.84 -1.07 3.23
CA ALA A 196 14.70 -2.20 3.50
C ALA A 196 16.19 -1.82 3.32
N PRO A 197 17.07 -2.26 4.25
CA PRO A 197 18.50 -1.96 4.21
C PRO A 197 19.15 -2.30 2.87
N PHE A 198 20.04 -1.44 2.39
CA PHE A 198 20.76 -1.67 1.14
C PHE A 198 22.22 -1.24 1.25
N THR A 199 23.03 -1.71 0.31
CA THR A 199 24.42 -1.30 0.13
C THR A 199 24.72 -1.17 -1.36
N ALA A 200 25.67 -0.31 -1.71
CA ALA A 200 26.06 -0.07 -3.09
C ALA A 200 27.26 -0.93 -3.48
N ASN A 201 27.27 -1.42 -4.71
CA ASN A 201 28.39 -2.17 -5.28
C ASN A 201 28.54 -1.83 -6.78
N ALA A 202 29.48 -0.93 -7.07
CA ALA A 202 29.66 -0.40 -8.42
C ALA A 202 30.11 -1.46 -9.44
N ASP A 203 30.85 -2.49 -9.01
CA ASP A 203 31.30 -3.56 -9.90
C ASP A 203 30.14 -4.48 -10.27
N PHE A 204 29.28 -4.80 -9.29
CA PHE A 204 28.01 -5.49 -9.55
C PHE A 204 27.12 -4.67 -10.48
N ASP A 205 26.96 -3.37 -10.24
CA ASP A 205 26.13 -2.49 -11.06
C ASP A 205 26.56 -2.50 -12.53
N LYS A 206 27.86 -2.32 -12.79
CA LYS A 206 28.43 -2.41 -14.14
C LYS A 206 28.19 -3.79 -14.75
N ALA A 207 28.34 -4.84 -13.95
CA ALA A 207 28.16 -6.20 -14.42
C ALA A 207 26.70 -6.44 -14.86
N VAL A 208 25.71 -6.14 -14.04
CA VAL A 208 24.32 -6.51 -14.37
C VAL A 208 23.68 -5.64 -15.47
N LEU A 209 24.27 -4.50 -15.80
CA LEU A 209 23.82 -3.60 -16.86
C LEU A 209 24.46 -3.88 -18.24
N VAL A 210 25.27 -4.93 -18.37
CA VAL A 210 25.86 -5.33 -19.67
C VAL A 210 24.76 -5.79 -20.63
N GLN A 211 24.76 -5.24 -21.85
CA GLN A 211 23.81 -5.65 -22.90
C GLN A 211 23.97 -7.13 -23.25
N GLY A 212 22.85 -7.83 -23.41
CA GLY A 212 22.82 -9.24 -23.78
C GLY A 212 23.18 -10.20 -22.64
N LEU A 213 23.23 -9.74 -21.39
CA LEU A 213 23.40 -10.62 -20.23
C LEU A 213 22.25 -11.64 -20.17
N ASP A 214 22.58 -12.93 -20.28
CA ASP A 214 21.58 -13.98 -20.19
C ASP A 214 21.14 -14.25 -18.74
N ALA A 215 20.04 -14.99 -18.60
CA ALA A 215 19.45 -15.27 -17.30
C ALA A 215 20.35 -16.13 -16.38
N ALA A 216 21.16 -17.02 -16.92
CA ALA A 216 22.05 -17.87 -16.14
C ALA A 216 23.22 -17.05 -15.56
N ALA A 217 23.82 -16.20 -16.39
CA ALA A 217 24.86 -15.27 -16.00
C ALA A 217 24.36 -14.22 -15.01
N LEU A 218 23.13 -13.71 -15.18
CA LEU A 218 22.49 -12.84 -14.18
C LEU A 218 22.34 -13.58 -12.84
N ASN A 219 21.73 -14.77 -12.83
CA ASN A 219 21.54 -15.54 -11.60
C ASN A 219 22.88 -15.86 -10.90
N ALA A 220 23.94 -16.17 -11.65
CA ALA A 220 25.26 -16.39 -11.06
C ALA A 220 25.81 -15.13 -10.37
N ARG A 221 25.57 -13.93 -10.93
CA ARG A 221 25.97 -12.65 -10.32
C ARG A 221 25.14 -12.33 -9.07
N LEU A 222 23.84 -12.58 -9.12
CA LEU A 222 22.94 -12.43 -7.96
C LEU A 222 23.38 -13.36 -6.83
N GLU A 223 23.67 -14.64 -7.14
CA GLU A 223 24.15 -15.63 -6.17
C GLU A 223 25.48 -15.22 -5.54
N ALA A 224 26.43 -14.75 -6.35
CA ALA A 224 27.75 -14.33 -5.88
C ALA A 224 27.71 -13.11 -4.94
N LEU A 225 26.69 -12.25 -5.07
CA LEU A 225 26.54 -11.08 -4.21
C LEU A 225 26.01 -11.43 -2.81
N LEU A 226 25.24 -12.51 -2.64
CA LEU A 226 24.68 -12.92 -1.35
C LEU A 226 25.74 -13.07 -0.23
N PRO A 227 26.82 -13.86 -0.38
CA PRO A 227 27.83 -14.00 0.67
C PRO A 227 28.66 -12.72 0.90
N VAL A 228 28.65 -11.77 -0.04
CA VAL A 228 29.28 -10.45 0.14
C VAL A 228 28.41 -9.61 1.07
N LEU A 229 27.09 -9.58 0.84
CA LEU A 229 26.13 -8.90 1.73
C LEU A 229 26.16 -9.46 3.14
N ASP A 230 26.23 -10.79 3.28
CA ASP A 230 26.29 -11.45 4.60
C ASP A 230 27.52 -11.02 5.43
N LYS A 231 28.59 -10.55 4.79
CA LYS A 231 29.82 -10.09 5.45
C LYS A 231 29.87 -8.56 5.64
N ASP A 232 28.94 -7.81 5.06
CA ASP A 232 28.90 -6.35 5.19
C ASP A 232 28.36 -5.96 6.58
N ALA A 233 29.23 -5.42 7.42
CA ALA A 233 28.87 -5.07 8.81
C ALA A 233 27.86 -3.91 8.88
N GLY A 234 27.92 -2.94 7.95
CA GLY A 234 27.01 -1.80 7.92
C GLY A 234 25.60 -2.24 7.52
N TRP A 235 25.51 -3.06 6.48
CA TRP A 235 24.26 -3.64 6.01
C TRP A 235 23.60 -4.52 7.07
N ASN A 236 24.37 -5.40 7.74
CA ASN A 236 23.86 -6.23 8.84
C ASN A 236 23.44 -5.39 10.05
N GLY A 237 24.21 -4.36 10.42
CA GLY A 237 23.85 -3.45 11.51
C GLY A 237 22.53 -2.72 11.24
N TRP A 238 22.27 -2.30 10.00
CA TRP A 238 20.99 -1.70 9.61
C TRP A 238 19.86 -2.74 9.60
N LEU A 239 20.12 -3.96 9.16
CA LEU A 239 19.15 -5.06 9.24
C LEU A 239 18.71 -5.34 10.69
N ASP A 240 19.65 -5.36 11.63
CA ASP A 240 19.36 -5.54 13.06
C ASP A 240 18.60 -4.33 13.63
N ALA A 241 18.94 -3.11 13.22
CA ALA A 241 18.20 -1.91 13.60
C ALA A 241 16.74 -1.95 13.09
N TYR A 242 16.52 -2.41 11.86
CA TYR A 242 15.17 -2.60 11.30
C TYR A 242 14.36 -3.60 12.13
N LYS A 243 14.93 -4.77 12.42
CA LYS A 243 14.28 -5.82 13.24
C LYS A 243 13.89 -5.28 14.61
N LYS A 244 14.83 -4.60 15.28
CA LYS A 244 14.58 -3.95 16.56
C LYS A 244 13.46 -2.92 16.46
N ASN A 245 13.44 -2.10 15.41
CA ASN A 245 12.39 -1.12 15.20
C ASN A 245 11.01 -1.79 15.08
N VAL A 246 10.88 -2.85 14.27
CA VAL A 246 9.63 -3.63 14.18
C VAL A 246 9.24 -4.17 15.55
N ASP A 247 10.14 -4.77 16.31
CA ASP A 247 9.77 -5.35 17.60
C ASP A 247 9.34 -4.29 18.61
N THR A 248 10.02 -3.14 18.67
CA THR A 248 9.73 -2.08 19.63
C THR A 248 8.53 -1.21 19.24
N SER A 249 8.40 -0.84 17.96
CA SER A 249 7.35 0.09 17.51
C SER A 249 5.99 -0.56 17.41
N THR A 250 5.95 -1.88 17.22
CA THR A 250 4.70 -2.64 17.02
C THR A 250 4.14 -3.22 18.31
N ALA A 251 4.83 -3.03 19.44
CA ALA A 251 4.38 -3.46 20.75
C ALA A 251 3.06 -2.79 21.13
N GLY A 252 2.03 -3.59 21.45
CA GLY A 252 0.69 -3.11 21.83
C GLY A 252 -0.19 -2.64 20.66
N ILE A 253 0.26 -2.81 19.40
CA ILE A 253 -0.58 -2.49 18.24
C ILE A 253 -1.71 -3.50 18.06
N ASP A 254 -1.40 -4.80 18.13
CA ASP A 254 -2.42 -5.85 18.05
C ASP A 254 -3.22 -5.94 19.36
N ASP A 255 -4.54 -5.94 19.26
CA ASP A 255 -5.47 -6.21 20.36
C ASP A 255 -6.76 -6.87 19.84
N ALA A 256 -7.81 -6.88 20.67
CA ALA A 256 -9.10 -7.47 20.30
C ALA A 256 -9.83 -6.72 19.16
N GLN A 257 -9.56 -5.43 18.97
CA GLN A 257 -10.23 -4.57 18.00
C GLN A 257 -9.44 -4.42 16.69
N PHE A 258 -8.11 -4.51 16.77
CA PHE A 258 -7.23 -4.13 15.67
C PHE A 258 -6.00 -5.03 15.52
N THR A 259 -5.50 -5.15 14.29
CA THR A 259 -4.29 -5.90 13.94
C THR A 259 -3.51 -5.13 12.89
N MET A 260 -2.19 -5.17 12.91
CA MET A 260 -1.36 -4.56 11.85
C MET A 260 -0.20 -5.45 11.43
N ARG A 261 0.08 -5.51 10.14
CA ARG A 261 1.25 -6.20 9.59
C ARG A 261 2.02 -5.28 8.65
N TYR A 262 3.27 -5.66 8.38
CA TYR A 262 4.26 -4.77 7.79
C TYR A 262 4.85 -5.38 6.54
N GLN A 263 5.16 -4.52 5.57
CA GLN A 263 5.92 -4.85 4.38
C GLN A 263 7.13 -3.90 4.28
N PRO A 264 8.38 -4.37 4.44
CA PRO A 264 9.54 -3.62 4.00
C PRO A 264 9.40 -3.30 2.50
N PHE A 265 9.85 -2.10 2.11
CA PHE A 265 9.86 -1.71 0.72
C PHE A 265 11.25 -1.51 0.16
N VAL A 266 11.35 -1.64 -1.17
CA VAL A 266 12.53 -1.34 -1.97
C VAL A 266 12.25 -0.14 -2.87
N LEU A 267 13.22 0.76 -3.03
CA LEU A 267 13.12 1.91 -3.95
C LEU A 267 13.63 1.53 -5.34
N ARG A 268 12.75 1.59 -6.34
CA ARG A 268 13.03 1.13 -7.71
C ARG A 268 13.93 2.04 -8.55
N PHE A 269 14.21 3.26 -8.09
CA PHE A 269 15.01 4.25 -8.82
C PHE A 269 16.48 4.31 -8.34
N LEU A 270 16.89 3.39 -7.47
CA LEU A 270 18.28 3.24 -7.00
C LEU A 270 19.13 2.40 -7.95
N SER A 271 20.44 2.28 -7.70
CA SER A 271 21.31 1.43 -8.51
C SER A 271 20.98 -0.06 -8.34
N PRO A 272 21.30 -0.93 -9.33
CA PRO A 272 20.95 -2.35 -9.27
C PRO A 272 21.40 -3.09 -7.99
N SER A 273 22.58 -2.79 -7.47
CA SER A 273 23.10 -3.37 -6.22
C SER A 273 22.33 -2.89 -5.00
N GLN A 274 21.95 -1.61 -4.96
CA GLN A 274 21.12 -1.08 -3.88
C GLN A 274 19.73 -1.72 -3.92
N VAL A 275 19.11 -1.80 -5.10
CA VAL A 275 17.82 -2.47 -5.28
C VAL A 275 17.89 -3.93 -4.87
N PHE A 276 18.85 -4.69 -5.38
CA PHE A 276 18.94 -6.12 -5.08
C PHE A 276 19.27 -6.41 -3.62
N SER A 277 20.21 -5.67 -3.01
CA SER A 277 20.54 -5.84 -1.59
C SER A 277 19.35 -5.48 -0.69
N SER A 278 18.59 -4.44 -1.05
CA SER A 278 17.32 -4.08 -0.40
C SER A 278 16.28 -5.21 -0.51
N MET A 279 16.13 -5.82 -1.68
CA MET A 279 15.27 -6.99 -1.85
C MET A 279 15.74 -8.16 -0.97
N VAL A 280 17.05 -8.45 -0.92
CA VAL A 280 17.61 -9.50 -0.05
C VAL A 280 17.25 -9.23 1.42
N SER A 281 17.41 -7.99 1.90
CA SER A 281 16.99 -7.60 3.26
C SER A 281 15.50 -7.83 3.47
N ALA A 282 14.66 -7.34 2.56
CA ALA A 282 13.20 -7.43 2.68
C ALA A 282 12.72 -8.89 2.76
N PHE A 283 13.31 -9.79 1.95
CA PHE A 283 13.01 -11.21 2.00
C PHE A 283 13.47 -11.89 3.30
N LYS A 284 14.66 -11.56 3.80
CA LYS A 284 15.13 -12.05 5.10
C LYS A 284 14.20 -11.59 6.24
N LEU A 285 13.84 -10.31 6.24
CA LEU A 285 12.92 -9.72 7.24
C LEU A 285 11.54 -10.43 7.23
N ALA A 286 10.97 -10.66 6.06
CA ALA A 286 9.69 -11.35 5.90
C ALA A 286 9.75 -12.83 6.32
N ARG A 287 10.94 -13.46 6.24
CA ARG A 287 11.12 -14.85 6.67
C ARG A 287 11.33 -14.98 8.18
N GLU A 288 11.97 -13.99 8.80
CA GLU A 288 12.41 -14.06 10.19
C GLU A 288 11.41 -13.51 11.20
N ASN A 289 10.53 -12.57 10.81
CA ASN A 289 9.56 -11.96 11.71
C ASN A 289 8.11 -12.22 11.24
N PRO A 290 7.26 -12.89 12.03
CA PRO A 290 5.88 -13.22 11.63
C PRO A 290 4.96 -12.00 11.46
N LYS A 291 5.36 -10.82 11.95
CA LYS A 291 4.62 -9.57 11.70
C LYS A 291 4.93 -8.96 10.33
N VAL A 292 6.06 -9.35 9.73
CA VAL A 292 6.46 -8.92 8.38
C VAL A 292 5.94 -9.95 7.38
N VAL A 293 4.89 -9.59 6.65
CA VAL A 293 4.07 -10.56 5.90
C VAL A 293 4.29 -10.54 4.40
N GLY A 294 5.02 -9.56 3.89
CA GLY A 294 5.34 -9.45 2.48
C GLY A 294 6.43 -8.43 2.19
N VAL A 295 6.76 -8.31 0.91
CA VAL A 295 7.75 -7.35 0.39
C VAL A 295 7.07 -6.50 -0.67
N ASN A 296 7.41 -5.21 -0.69
CA ASN A 296 6.92 -4.24 -1.68
C ASN A 296 8.08 -3.60 -2.45
N ILE A 297 7.76 -3.01 -3.60
CA ILE A 297 8.65 -2.15 -4.39
C ILE A 297 7.91 -0.88 -4.74
N VAL A 298 8.45 0.26 -4.32
CA VAL A 298 7.77 1.57 -4.35
C VAL A 298 8.64 2.61 -5.04
N GLY A 299 8.16 3.85 -5.05
CA GLY A 299 8.78 4.98 -5.74
C GLY A 299 8.23 5.15 -7.15
N GLN A 300 8.41 6.35 -7.70
CA GLN A 300 7.83 6.74 -8.99
C GLN A 300 8.21 5.75 -10.11
N GLU A 301 7.20 5.12 -10.70
CA GLU A 301 7.39 4.09 -11.73
C GLU A 301 7.85 4.67 -13.07
N SER A 302 7.52 5.94 -13.35
CA SER A 302 7.85 6.62 -14.61
C SER A 302 9.29 7.14 -14.72
N THR A 303 10.11 7.08 -13.66
CA THR A 303 11.49 7.60 -13.74
C THR A 303 12.34 6.76 -14.67
N TYR A 304 13.40 7.37 -15.23
CA TYR A 304 14.28 6.69 -16.18
C TYR A 304 14.86 5.37 -15.66
N VAL A 305 15.35 5.34 -14.42
CA VAL A 305 15.92 4.11 -13.83
C VAL A 305 14.83 3.07 -13.61
N SER A 306 13.68 3.47 -13.05
CA SER A 306 12.52 2.59 -12.84
C SER A 306 12.11 1.86 -14.12
N MET A 307 11.99 2.61 -15.22
CA MET A 307 11.57 2.09 -16.53
C MET A 307 12.66 1.25 -17.19
N ARG A 308 13.91 1.70 -17.17
CA ARG A 308 15.05 0.99 -17.77
C ARG A 308 15.27 -0.37 -17.10
N ASP A 309 15.19 -0.42 -15.78
CA ASP A 309 15.59 -1.59 -14.98
C ASP A 309 14.41 -2.48 -14.57
N TYR A 310 13.16 -2.15 -14.93
CA TYR A 310 11.99 -2.91 -14.50
C TYR A 310 12.10 -4.42 -14.73
N LYS A 311 12.53 -4.84 -15.94
CA LYS A 311 12.74 -6.26 -16.26
C LYS A 311 13.81 -6.91 -15.37
N LEU A 312 14.87 -6.17 -15.06
CA LEU A 312 15.92 -6.64 -14.15
C LEU A 312 15.36 -6.81 -12.73
N HIS A 313 14.56 -5.86 -12.23
CA HIS A 313 13.89 -5.96 -10.93
C HIS A 313 13.00 -7.22 -10.85
N MET A 314 12.23 -7.52 -11.90
CA MET A 314 11.38 -8.71 -11.92
C MET A 314 12.19 -10.02 -11.90
N GLN A 315 13.34 -10.07 -12.59
CA GLN A 315 14.26 -11.23 -12.49
C GLN A 315 14.91 -11.35 -11.10
N MET A 316 15.25 -10.23 -10.46
CA MET A 316 15.76 -10.23 -9.08
C MET A 316 14.72 -10.78 -8.10
N PHE A 317 13.46 -10.36 -8.21
CA PHE A 317 12.37 -10.94 -7.43
C PHE A 317 12.18 -12.44 -7.71
N LYS A 318 12.20 -12.84 -8.97
CA LYS A 318 12.11 -14.26 -9.37
C LYS A 318 13.21 -15.10 -8.72
N PHE A 319 14.45 -14.61 -8.75
CA PHE A 319 15.60 -15.26 -8.12
C PHE A 319 15.38 -15.45 -6.62
N LEU A 320 14.93 -14.40 -5.91
CA LEU A 320 14.68 -14.47 -4.47
C LEU A 320 13.47 -15.36 -4.15
N LYS A 321 12.41 -15.33 -4.97
CA LYS A 321 11.25 -16.21 -4.81
C LYS A 321 11.59 -17.70 -4.96
N ALA A 322 12.56 -18.04 -5.80
CA ALA A 322 13.04 -19.42 -5.88
C ALA A 322 13.72 -19.88 -4.57
N LYS A 323 14.37 -18.97 -3.84
CA LYS A 323 15.01 -19.26 -2.54
C LYS A 323 14.04 -19.15 -1.35
N TYR A 324 13.04 -18.29 -1.47
CA TYR A 324 12.07 -17.98 -0.42
C TYR A 324 10.63 -18.09 -0.97
N PRO A 325 10.18 -19.32 -1.29
CA PRO A 325 8.91 -19.53 -2.00
C PRO A 325 7.68 -19.04 -1.21
N ASP A 326 7.77 -18.98 0.11
CA ASP A 326 6.64 -18.57 0.97
C ASP A 326 6.48 -17.05 1.11
N VAL A 327 7.53 -16.27 0.82
CA VAL A 327 7.48 -14.80 0.96
C VAL A 327 6.49 -14.23 -0.04
N LYS A 328 5.52 -13.45 0.45
CA LYS A 328 4.49 -12.81 -0.37
C LYS A 328 5.00 -11.48 -0.92
N LEU A 329 4.53 -11.15 -2.12
CA LEU A 329 4.88 -9.92 -2.81
C LEU A 329 3.59 -9.14 -3.09
N SER A 330 3.52 -7.89 -2.64
CA SER A 330 2.56 -6.92 -3.19
C SER A 330 3.38 -5.88 -3.93
N LEU A 331 3.37 -5.89 -5.26
CA LEU A 331 4.24 -5.01 -6.04
C LEU A 331 3.41 -3.87 -6.61
N HIS A 332 3.84 -2.62 -6.46
CA HIS A 332 3.34 -1.55 -7.31
C HIS A 332 3.75 -1.89 -8.75
N ALA A 333 2.77 -2.01 -9.63
CA ALA A 333 3.02 -2.34 -11.03
C ALA A 333 1.94 -1.72 -11.89
N GLY A 334 2.39 -1.03 -12.93
CA GLY A 334 1.50 -0.41 -13.89
C GLY A 334 0.82 0.84 -13.35
N GLU A 335 1.37 1.53 -12.36
CA GLU A 335 0.98 2.90 -11.99
C GLU A 335 1.55 3.90 -13.02
N LEU A 336 1.14 3.71 -14.27
CA LEU A 336 1.59 4.43 -15.44
C LEU A 336 0.39 4.80 -16.31
N ALA A 337 0.55 5.84 -17.12
CA ALA A 337 -0.47 6.32 -18.03
C ALA A 337 0.16 6.83 -19.35
N LEU A 338 -0.64 6.88 -20.41
CA LEU A 338 -0.26 7.58 -21.64
C LEU A 338 0.07 9.04 -21.35
N GLY A 339 1.19 9.51 -21.91
CA GLY A 339 1.71 10.87 -21.69
C GLY A 339 2.75 10.96 -20.56
N MET A 340 2.84 9.97 -19.66
CA MET A 340 3.90 9.91 -18.64
C MET A 340 5.15 9.18 -19.13
N VAL A 341 4.96 8.14 -19.95
CA VAL A 341 6.03 7.32 -20.53
C VAL A 341 5.74 7.04 -22.01
N PRO A 342 6.76 6.65 -22.81
CA PRO A 342 6.53 6.15 -24.17
C PRO A 342 5.56 4.95 -24.15
N PRO A 343 4.73 4.76 -25.19
CA PRO A 343 3.73 3.68 -25.22
C PRO A 343 4.29 2.27 -25.00
N GLU A 344 5.54 2.03 -25.40
CA GLU A 344 6.25 0.76 -25.19
C GLU A 344 6.45 0.44 -23.71
N GLY A 345 6.50 1.47 -22.86
CA GLY A 345 6.62 1.35 -21.41
C GLY A 345 5.35 0.84 -20.71
N LEU A 346 4.19 0.85 -21.38
CA LEU A 346 2.90 0.47 -20.79
C LEU A 346 2.51 -1.00 -21.06
N GLN A 347 3.44 -1.78 -21.63
CA GLN A 347 3.07 -3.02 -22.31
C GLN A 347 3.15 -4.29 -21.45
N SER A 348 3.78 -4.25 -20.27
CA SER A 348 4.08 -5.48 -19.51
C SER A 348 4.21 -5.39 -17.99
N HIS A 349 4.04 -4.23 -17.35
CA HIS A 349 4.39 -4.09 -15.92
C HIS A 349 3.60 -5.06 -15.02
N ILE A 350 2.28 -5.11 -15.18
CA ILE A 350 1.41 -6.01 -14.40
C ILE A 350 1.69 -7.47 -14.77
N ALA A 351 1.81 -7.78 -16.06
CA ALA A 351 2.11 -9.12 -16.57
C ALA A 351 3.44 -9.66 -16.03
N ASP A 352 4.51 -8.87 -16.04
CA ASP A 352 5.83 -9.27 -15.57
C ASP A 352 5.84 -9.41 -14.04
N ALA A 353 5.14 -8.52 -13.31
CA ALA A 353 4.97 -8.65 -11.87
C ALA A 353 4.34 -9.99 -11.48
N ILE A 354 3.27 -10.42 -12.15
CA ILE A 354 2.57 -11.67 -11.80
C ILE A 354 3.22 -12.93 -12.40
N ASN A 355 3.84 -12.85 -13.58
CA ASN A 355 4.35 -14.03 -14.29
C ASN A 355 5.85 -14.25 -14.12
N VAL A 356 6.63 -13.19 -13.88
CA VAL A 356 8.08 -13.28 -13.68
C VAL A 356 8.40 -13.20 -12.19
N ALA A 357 8.01 -12.10 -11.52
CA ALA A 357 8.32 -11.90 -10.11
C ALA A 357 7.49 -12.77 -9.16
N GLY A 358 6.29 -13.19 -9.57
CA GLY A 358 5.40 -14.01 -8.75
C GLY A 358 4.64 -13.18 -7.70
N ALA A 359 4.20 -11.99 -8.08
CA ALA A 359 3.36 -11.12 -7.26
C ALA A 359 2.10 -11.83 -6.77
N SER A 360 1.77 -11.64 -5.49
CA SER A 360 0.56 -12.15 -4.84
C SER A 360 -0.57 -11.12 -4.81
N ARG A 361 -0.23 -9.83 -4.89
CA ARG A 361 -1.14 -8.70 -5.16
C ARG A 361 -0.43 -7.65 -6.02
N ILE A 362 -1.22 -6.81 -6.68
CA ILE A 362 -0.74 -5.73 -7.55
C ILE A 362 -1.24 -4.39 -6.99
N GLY A 363 -0.31 -3.51 -6.65
CA GLY A 363 -0.61 -2.12 -6.30
C GLY A 363 -0.98 -1.33 -7.53
N HIS A 364 -2.09 -0.58 -7.46
CA HIS A 364 -2.66 0.29 -8.51
C HIS A 364 -3.16 -0.48 -9.75
N GLY A 365 -2.26 -1.05 -10.56
CA GLY A 365 -2.61 -1.77 -11.78
C GLY A 365 -3.32 -0.89 -12.82
N MET A 366 -2.78 0.30 -13.11
CA MET A 366 -3.46 1.32 -13.92
C MET A 366 -3.31 1.12 -15.43
N ASP A 367 -2.17 0.60 -15.89
CA ASP A 367 -1.85 0.45 -17.32
C ASP A 367 -2.40 -0.83 -17.97
N ILE A 368 -3.22 -1.62 -17.28
CA ILE A 368 -3.71 -2.93 -17.78
C ILE A 368 -4.36 -2.87 -19.16
N ALA A 369 -5.00 -1.75 -19.51
CA ALA A 369 -5.63 -1.56 -20.81
C ALA A 369 -4.63 -1.43 -21.97
N HIS A 370 -3.37 -1.11 -21.65
CA HIS A 370 -2.27 -0.90 -22.59
C HIS A 370 -1.32 -2.10 -22.70
N GLU A 371 -1.45 -3.09 -21.81
CA GLU A 371 -0.61 -4.28 -21.87
C GLU A 371 -0.80 -5.08 -23.16
N SER A 372 0.29 -5.61 -23.69
CA SER A 372 0.28 -6.36 -24.97
C SER A 372 -0.63 -7.59 -24.91
N ASN A 373 -0.81 -8.18 -23.73
CA ASN A 373 -1.62 -9.39 -23.51
C ASN A 373 -2.66 -9.20 -22.38
N ALA A 374 -3.23 -7.99 -22.26
CA ALA A 374 -4.14 -7.58 -21.17
C ALA A 374 -5.22 -8.62 -20.79
N LEU A 375 -5.88 -9.23 -21.79
CA LEU A 375 -6.92 -10.24 -21.55
C LEU A 375 -6.38 -11.50 -20.87
N ALA A 376 -5.20 -11.98 -21.31
CA ALA A 376 -4.53 -13.12 -20.71
C ALA A 376 -3.99 -12.76 -19.32
N THR A 377 -3.44 -11.56 -19.13
CA THR A 377 -3.03 -11.03 -17.82
C THR A 377 -4.20 -11.08 -16.84
N MET A 378 -5.35 -10.47 -17.19
CA MET A 378 -6.54 -10.44 -16.34
C MET A 378 -7.11 -11.85 -16.08
N GLN A 379 -7.13 -12.72 -17.09
CA GLN A 379 -7.52 -14.13 -16.89
C GLN A 379 -6.65 -14.80 -15.84
N ALA A 380 -5.32 -14.65 -15.96
CA ALA A 380 -4.38 -15.25 -15.04
C ALA A 380 -4.47 -14.65 -13.63
N MET A 381 -4.78 -13.36 -13.49
CA MET A 381 -5.03 -12.73 -12.19
C MET A 381 -6.28 -13.29 -11.53
N ARG A 382 -7.38 -13.43 -12.29
CA ARG A 382 -8.62 -14.04 -11.79
C ARG A 382 -8.40 -15.47 -11.32
N GLU A 383 -7.81 -16.31 -12.17
CA GLU A 383 -7.64 -17.74 -11.89
C GLU A 383 -6.72 -18.02 -10.71
N ARG A 384 -5.69 -17.18 -10.53
CA ARG A 384 -4.74 -17.28 -9.41
C ARG A 384 -5.18 -16.51 -8.16
N GLY A 385 -6.27 -15.76 -8.22
CA GLY A 385 -6.74 -14.92 -7.11
C GLY A 385 -5.79 -13.78 -6.76
N ILE A 386 -5.13 -13.17 -7.75
CA ILE A 386 -4.22 -12.04 -7.55
C ILE A 386 -5.04 -10.76 -7.54
N ALA A 387 -5.19 -10.15 -6.36
CA ALA A 387 -6.00 -8.96 -6.19
C ALA A 387 -5.25 -7.68 -6.61
N VAL A 388 -5.99 -6.74 -7.19
CA VAL A 388 -5.55 -5.35 -7.41
C VAL A 388 -5.90 -4.49 -6.21
N GLU A 389 -4.97 -3.69 -5.74
CA GLU A 389 -5.18 -2.69 -4.70
C GLU A 389 -5.52 -1.36 -5.38
N VAL A 390 -6.79 -0.93 -5.30
CA VAL A 390 -7.32 0.25 -6.02
C VAL A 390 -7.31 1.47 -5.10
N ASN A 391 -6.62 2.52 -5.52
CA ASN A 391 -6.34 3.74 -4.75
C ASN A 391 -6.91 4.97 -5.49
N LEU A 392 -8.22 5.21 -5.44
CA LEU A 392 -8.91 6.13 -6.36
C LEU A 392 -8.49 7.59 -6.22
N THR A 393 -8.23 8.07 -4.99
CA THR A 393 -7.74 9.44 -4.79
C THR A 393 -6.31 9.60 -5.31
N SER A 394 -5.45 8.62 -5.05
CA SER A 394 -4.08 8.60 -5.54
C SER A 394 -4.03 8.59 -7.07
N ASN A 395 -4.78 7.69 -7.71
CA ASN A 395 -4.81 7.59 -9.18
C ASN A 395 -5.35 8.86 -9.86
N ASP A 396 -6.36 9.51 -9.27
CA ASP A 396 -6.89 10.79 -9.76
C ASP A 396 -5.83 11.89 -9.63
N PHE A 397 -5.10 11.93 -8.51
CA PHE A 397 -4.07 12.94 -8.28
C PHE A 397 -2.84 12.73 -9.15
N ILE A 398 -2.17 11.59 -9.04
CA ILE A 398 -0.87 11.30 -9.67
C ILE A 398 -1.01 11.18 -11.19
N LEU A 399 -2.04 10.45 -11.67
CA LEU A 399 -2.18 10.09 -13.08
C LEU A 399 -3.22 10.95 -13.81
N GLY A 400 -4.06 11.70 -13.10
CA GLY A 400 -5.21 12.38 -13.69
C GLY A 400 -6.33 11.42 -14.15
N ILE A 401 -6.31 10.16 -13.72
CA ILE A 401 -7.24 9.12 -14.17
C ILE A 401 -8.35 8.89 -13.14
N LYS A 402 -9.61 9.08 -13.56
CA LYS A 402 -10.81 8.81 -12.77
C LYS A 402 -12.00 8.45 -13.66
N GLY A 403 -13.10 8.02 -13.04
CA GLY A 403 -14.35 7.79 -13.76
C GLY A 403 -14.20 6.66 -14.78
N ASP A 404 -14.80 6.83 -15.96
CA ASP A 404 -14.80 5.82 -17.01
C ASP A 404 -13.40 5.43 -17.53
N ALA A 405 -12.42 6.32 -17.44
CA ALA A 405 -11.03 6.04 -17.78
C ALA A 405 -10.31 5.10 -16.78
N HIS A 406 -10.85 4.91 -15.57
CA HIS A 406 -10.20 4.08 -14.55
C HIS A 406 -10.41 2.57 -14.82
N PRO A 407 -9.35 1.74 -14.80
CA PRO A 407 -9.43 0.31 -15.15
C PRO A 407 -10.14 -0.57 -14.11
N VAL A 408 -10.61 -0.02 -12.99
CA VAL A 408 -11.39 -0.80 -12.01
C VAL A 408 -12.64 -1.41 -12.65
N THR A 409 -13.19 -0.75 -13.66
CA THR A 409 -14.31 -1.27 -14.45
C THR A 409 -13.94 -2.49 -15.29
N LEU A 410 -12.69 -2.57 -15.79
CA LEU A 410 -12.16 -3.74 -16.49
C LEU A 410 -11.97 -4.90 -15.52
N TYR A 411 -11.33 -4.67 -14.38
CA TYR A 411 -11.15 -5.71 -13.36
C TYR A 411 -12.49 -6.28 -12.89
N ARG A 412 -13.48 -5.42 -12.63
CA ARG A 412 -14.88 -5.83 -12.34
C ARG A 412 -15.47 -6.68 -13.46
N LYS A 413 -15.36 -6.24 -14.72
CA LYS A 413 -15.92 -6.92 -15.89
C LYS A 413 -15.31 -8.31 -16.12
N TYR A 414 -14.00 -8.44 -15.97
CA TYR A 414 -13.29 -9.71 -16.22
C TYR A 414 -13.20 -10.62 -15.00
N GLY A 415 -13.73 -10.18 -13.84
CA GLY A 415 -13.76 -10.96 -12.61
C GLY A 415 -12.41 -11.03 -11.90
N VAL A 416 -11.51 -10.09 -12.16
CA VAL A 416 -10.25 -9.95 -11.41
C VAL A 416 -10.58 -9.45 -10.01
N PRO A 417 -10.09 -10.09 -8.94
CA PRO A 417 -10.34 -9.60 -7.60
C PRO A 417 -9.65 -8.26 -7.38
N PHE A 418 -10.27 -7.40 -6.57
CA PHE A 418 -9.67 -6.13 -6.17
C PHE A 418 -10.12 -5.77 -4.76
N VAL A 419 -9.40 -4.85 -4.14
CA VAL A 419 -9.70 -4.22 -2.86
C VAL A 419 -9.61 -2.71 -3.01
N ILE A 420 -10.25 -1.96 -2.11
CA ILE A 420 -10.17 -0.51 -2.03
C ILE A 420 -9.20 -0.15 -0.91
N SER A 421 -8.29 0.80 -1.13
CA SER A 421 -7.21 1.16 -0.20
C SER A 421 -6.85 2.64 -0.30
N THR A 422 -6.11 3.16 0.69
CA THR A 422 -5.91 4.63 0.84
C THR A 422 -4.62 5.17 0.26
N ASP A 423 -3.61 4.32 0.08
CA ASP A 423 -2.26 4.70 -0.34
C ASP A 423 -1.58 5.63 0.70
N ASP A 424 -1.50 6.92 0.41
CA ASP A 424 -0.91 7.95 1.27
C ASP A 424 -1.99 8.92 1.78
N ALA A 425 -2.83 8.45 2.69
CA ALA A 425 -3.97 9.19 3.25
C ALA A 425 -3.60 10.55 3.88
N GLY A 426 -2.40 10.67 4.47
CA GLY A 426 -1.90 11.90 5.08
C GLY A 426 -1.44 12.93 4.07
N VAL A 427 -0.73 12.50 3.03
CA VAL A 427 -0.29 13.34 1.90
C VAL A 427 -1.51 13.84 1.13
N SER A 428 -2.45 12.94 0.80
CA SER A 428 -3.66 13.24 0.04
C SER A 428 -4.80 13.88 0.87
N ARG A 429 -4.63 13.94 2.20
CA ARG A 429 -5.67 14.35 3.18
C ARG A 429 -7.00 13.60 2.99
N ASN A 430 -6.90 12.30 2.78
CA ASN A 430 -8.00 11.40 2.47
C ASN A 430 -8.20 10.33 3.58
N ASN A 431 -9.23 9.48 3.47
CA ASN A 431 -9.43 8.31 4.32
C ASN A 431 -10.16 7.18 3.56
N LEU A 432 -10.23 5.98 4.16
CA LEU A 432 -10.78 4.82 3.47
C LEU A 432 -12.29 4.96 3.21
N ALA A 433 -13.02 5.64 4.08
CA ALA A 433 -14.44 5.94 3.88
C ALA A 433 -14.66 6.75 2.61
N ASN A 434 -13.82 7.76 2.35
CA ASN A 434 -13.90 8.55 1.12
C ASN A 434 -13.54 7.70 -0.11
N GLU A 435 -12.59 6.78 -0.05
CA GLU A 435 -12.31 5.84 -1.15
C GLU A 435 -13.56 5.01 -1.51
N TYR A 436 -14.31 4.52 -0.52
CA TYR A 436 -15.59 3.84 -0.75
C TYR A 436 -16.68 4.78 -1.30
N VAL A 437 -16.72 6.05 -0.86
CA VAL A 437 -17.62 7.08 -1.43
C VAL A 437 -17.30 7.28 -2.90
N LEU A 438 -16.03 7.46 -3.27
CA LEU A 438 -15.59 7.60 -4.66
C LEU A 438 -15.95 6.37 -5.49
N PHE A 439 -15.74 5.17 -4.94
CA PHE A 439 -16.08 3.93 -5.63
C PHE A 439 -17.58 3.82 -5.90
N ALA A 440 -18.42 4.05 -4.89
CA ALA A 440 -19.87 3.96 -5.03
C ALA A 440 -20.45 5.04 -5.95
N SER A 441 -19.98 6.29 -5.79
CA SER A 441 -20.46 7.45 -6.54
C SER A 441 -20.07 7.40 -8.02
N ARG A 442 -18.84 6.95 -8.34
CA ARG A 442 -18.32 6.94 -9.73
C ARG A 442 -18.77 5.72 -10.52
N TYR A 443 -19.01 4.57 -9.88
CA TYR A 443 -19.12 3.28 -10.57
C TYR A 443 -20.43 2.48 -10.34
N LYS A 444 -21.48 3.14 -9.84
CA LYS A 444 -22.86 2.61 -9.72
C LYS A 444 -22.90 1.22 -9.08
N THR A 445 -22.29 1.09 -7.91
CA THR A 445 -22.15 -0.17 -7.20
C THR A 445 -23.45 -0.57 -6.50
N ASN A 446 -23.50 -1.78 -5.95
CA ASN A 446 -24.57 -2.20 -5.04
C ASN A 446 -23.99 -2.53 -3.66
N TYR A 447 -24.88 -2.64 -2.65
CA TYR A 447 -24.47 -2.88 -1.27
C TYR A 447 -23.68 -4.19 -1.10
N ALA A 448 -24.10 -5.26 -1.78
CA ALA A 448 -23.43 -6.55 -1.71
C ALA A 448 -21.99 -6.49 -2.24
N GLU A 449 -21.73 -5.68 -3.27
CA GLU A 449 -20.39 -5.46 -3.82
C GLU A 449 -19.49 -4.72 -2.83
N VAL A 450 -19.94 -3.59 -2.27
CA VAL A 450 -19.12 -2.83 -1.31
C VAL A 450 -18.90 -3.61 -0.01
N LYS A 451 -19.92 -4.35 0.45
CA LYS A 451 -19.78 -5.29 1.57
C LYS A 451 -18.75 -6.37 1.23
N LYS A 452 -18.81 -6.98 0.03
CA LYS A 452 -17.82 -7.97 -0.41
C LYS A 452 -16.39 -7.43 -0.36
N LEU A 453 -16.15 -6.19 -0.79
CA LEU A 453 -14.82 -5.56 -0.78
C LEU A 453 -14.24 -5.43 0.63
N SER A 454 -15.09 -5.13 1.63
CA SER A 454 -14.71 -5.12 3.05
C SER A 454 -14.25 -6.49 3.56
N TYR A 455 -14.90 -7.58 3.12
CA TYR A 455 -14.43 -8.93 3.44
C TYR A 455 -13.19 -9.33 2.62
N ASP A 456 -13.11 -8.90 1.37
CA ASP A 456 -12.01 -9.22 0.48
C ASP A 456 -10.68 -8.60 0.94
N SER A 457 -10.71 -7.43 1.57
CA SER A 457 -9.51 -6.87 2.21
C SER A 457 -8.96 -7.73 3.35
N ILE A 458 -9.77 -8.59 3.98
CA ILE A 458 -9.24 -9.61 4.90
C ILE A 458 -8.83 -10.88 4.14
N ARG A 459 -9.59 -11.32 3.13
CA ARG A 459 -9.29 -12.55 2.37
C ARG A 459 -7.97 -12.46 1.60
N TYR A 460 -7.70 -11.33 0.97
CA TYR A 460 -6.50 -11.09 0.16
C TYR A 460 -5.31 -10.52 0.96
N SER A 461 -5.49 -10.23 2.26
CA SER A 461 -4.35 -9.92 3.14
C SER A 461 -3.33 -11.05 3.18
N PHE A 462 -2.10 -10.77 3.63
CA PHE A 462 -1.08 -11.77 3.90
C PHE A 462 -1.11 -12.29 5.34
N LEU A 463 -2.20 -12.06 6.07
CA LEU A 463 -2.44 -12.63 7.39
C LEU A 463 -2.41 -14.16 7.37
N SER A 464 -2.06 -14.73 8.52
CA SER A 464 -2.21 -16.16 8.79
C SER A 464 -3.68 -16.59 8.67
N ALA A 465 -3.94 -17.86 8.34
CA ALA A 465 -5.31 -18.37 8.27
C ALA A 465 -6.11 -18.18 9.58
N PRO A 466 -5.53 -18.41 10.79
CA PRO A 466 -6.20 -18.11 12.05
C PRO A 466 -6.56 -16.63 12.23
N ASP A 467 -5.66 -15.71 11.85
CA ASP A 467 -5.94 -14.28 11.94
C ASP A 467 -7.05 -13.86 10.97
N LYS A 468 -7.04 -14.37 9.73
CA LYS A 468 -8.14 -14.16 8.77
C LYS A 468 -9.46 -14.64 9.33
N GLN A 469 -9.51 -15.86 9.88
CA GLN A 469 -10.74 -16.42 10.45
C GLN A 469 -11.27 -15.58 11.61
N ARG A 470 -10.38 -15.15 12.51
CA ARG A 470 -10.73 -14.27 13.65
C ARG A 470 -11.31 -12.94 13.17
N LEU A 471 -10.64 -12.28 12.23
CA LEU A 471 -11.08 -10.98 11.71
C LEU A 471 -12.37 -11.07 10.89
N LEU A 472 -12.54 -12.11 10.07
CA LEU A 472 -13.78 -12.35 9.32
C LEU A 472 -14.97 -12.56 10.26
N LYS A 473 -14.80 -13.36 11.31
CA LYS A 473 -15.84 -13.58 12.34
C LYS A 473 -16.19 -12.29 13.09
N ALA A 474 -15.20 -11.47 13.43
CA ALA A 474 -15.44 -10.17 14.04
C ALA A 474 -16.18 -9.23 13.07
N LEU A 475 -15.84 -9.27 11.78
CA LEU A 475 -16.47 -8.47 10.73
C LEU A 475 -17.94 -8.84 10.54
N ASP A 476 -18.32 -10.12 10.65
CA ASP A 476 -19.72 -10.55 10.65
C ASP A 476 -20.54 -9.86 11.75
N GLY A 477 -20.00 -9.83 12.98
CA GLY A 477 -20.64 -9.14 14.10
C GLY A 477 -20.76 -7.63 13.88
N LYS A 478 -19.72 -7.00 13.31
CA LYS A 478 -19.73 -5.57 12.97
C LYS A 478 -20.79 -5.25 11.90
N PHE A 479 -20.91 -6.08 10.85
CA PHE A 479 -21.94 -5.88 9.82
C PHE A 479 -23.34 -6.09 10.36
N ALA A 480 -23.57 -7.13 11.17
CA ALA A 480 -24.88 -7.37 11.78
C ALA A 480 -25.34 -6.16 12.63
N LYS A 481 -24.43 -5.56 13.40
CA LYS A 481 -24.69 -4.31 14.14
C LYS A 481 -24.98 -3.14 13.21
N PHE A 482 -24.10 -2.89 12.24
CA PHE A 482 -24.24 -1.78 11.28
C PHE A 482 -25.58 -1.83 10.54
N GLU A 483 -25.96 -2.99 10.01
CA GLU A 483 -27.21 -3.16 9.27
C GLU A 483 -28.44 -3.00 10.16
N ALA A 484 -28.37 -3.43 11.42
CA ALA A 484 -29.44 -3.19 12.40
C ALA A 484 -29.60 -1.71 12.73
N ASP A 485 -28.49 -0.99 12.91
CA ASP A 485 -28.49 0.45 13.20
C ASP A 485 -29.07 1.25 12.00
N VAL A 486 -28.68 0.90 10.77
CA VAL A 486 -29.26 1.50 9.54
C VAL A 486 -30.74 1.18 9.42
N ALA A 487 -31.16 -0.07 9.59
CA ALA A 487 -32.59 -0.42 9.50
C ALA A 487 -33.43 0.33 10.54
N SER A 488 -32.94 0.47 11.77
CA SER A 488 -33.60 1.19 12.86
C SER A 488 -33.74 2.69 12.57
N SER A 489 -32.73 3.33 11.97
CA SER A 489 -32.79 4.76 11.63
C SER A 489 -33.85 5.06 10.57
N LEU A 490 -34.05 4.16 9.60
CA LEU A 490 -35.06 4.29 8.54
C LEU A 490 -36.49 4.17 9.10
N HIS A 491 -36.71 3.30 10.09
CA HIS A 491 -38.03 3.20 10.74
C HIS A 491 -38.40 4.47 11.51
N LYS A 492 -37.43 5.12 12.15
CA LYS A 492 -37.67 6.37 12.90
C LYS A 492 -37.93 7.58 12.01
N ALA A 493 -37.40 7.59 10.78
CA ALA A 493 -37.61 8.68 9.83
C ALA A 493 -38.96 8.60 9.07
N GLY A 494 -39.63 7.44 9.14
CA GLY A 494 -40.93 7.21 8.49
C GLY A 494 -42.16 7.40 9.39
N ASN A 495 -41.95 7.66 10.68
CA ASN A 495 -42.95 8.12 11.65
C ASN A 495 -42.76 9.62 11.88
#